data_AF-A0A1R4FA78-F1
#
_entry.id   AF-A0A1R4FA78-F1
#
_cell.length_a   1.000
_cell.length_b   1.000
_cell.length_c   1.000
_cell.angle_alpha   90.00
_cell.angle_beta   90.00
_cell.angle_gamma   90.00
#
_symmetry.space_group_name_H-M   'P 1'
#
loop_
_entity.id
_entity.type
_entity.pdbx_description
1 polymer ?
#
loop_
_entity_poly.entity_id
_entity_poly.type
_entity_poly.pdbx_seq_one_letter_code
_entity_poly.pdbx_strand_id
1 'polypeptide(L)' 'MIVFAAGIACYPLAFHMDSDLLSLLVFSAGVLLNALAFFIPWQLVGHSRK' A
#
# COMPACT_ATOMS: atom_id res chain seq x y z
N MET A 1 -0.20 -10.86 -2.48
CA MET A 1 0.57 -10.07 -3.48
C MET A 1 -0.29 -9.04 -4.22
N ILE A 2 -1.58 -9.27 -4.44
CA ILE A 2 -2.49 -8.32 -5.11
C ILE A 2 -2.53 -6.95 -4.40
N VAL A 3 -2.57 -6.94 -3.05
CA VAL A 3 -2.57 -5.69 -2.26
C VAL A 3 -1.29 -4.87 -2.43
N PHE A 4 -0.14 -5.55 -2.53
CA PHE A 4 1.16 -4.91 -2.78
C PHE A 4 1.22 -4.30 -4.19
N ALA A 5 0.76 -5.04 -5.21
CA ALA A 5 0.67 -4.54 -6.57
C ALA A 5 -0.27 -3.32 -6.69
N ALA A 6 -1.40 -3.35 -5.98
CA ALA A 6 -2.33 -2.22 -5.91
C ALA A 6 -1.68 -0.99 -5.24
N GLY A 7 -0.92 -1.19 -4.16
CA GLY A 7 -0.16 -0.13 -3.50
C GLY A 7 0.89 0.50 -4.42
N ILE A 8 1.61 -0.29 -5.22
CA ILE A 8 2.57 0.23 -6.21
C ILE A 8 1.86 1.01 -7.32
N ALA A 9 0.71 0.52 -7.81
CA ALA A 9 -0.05 1.20 -8.86
C ALA A 9 -0.61 2.56 -8.41
N CYS A 10 -0.80 2.78 -7.10
CA CYS A 10 -1.24 4.06 -6.56
C CYS A 10 -0.18 5.17 -6.70
N TYR A 11 1.12 4.84 -6.78
CA TYR A 11 2.18 5.85 -6.91
C TYR A 11 2.12 6.61 -8.25
N PRO A 12 2.16 5.95 -9.43
CA PRO A 12 2.01 6.66 -10.70
C PRO A 12 0.62 7.29 -10.84
N LEU A 13 -0.41 6.68 -10.25
CA LEU A 13 -1.75 7.27 -10.23
C LEU A 13 -1.73 8.62 -9.51
N ALA A 14 -1.11 8.71 -8.34
CA ALA A 14 -0.99 9.96 -7.58
C ALA A 14 -0.30 11.09 -8.37
N PHE A 15 0.66 10.77 -9.26
CA PHE A 15 1.31 11.77 -10.12
C PHE A 15 0.45 12.24 -11.30
N HIS A 16 -0.62 11.51 -11.64
CA HIS A 16 -1.57 11.89 -12.68
C HIS A 16 -2.83 12.59 -12.14
N MET A 17 -2.91 12.84 -10.84
CA MET A 17 -4.04 13.58 -10.25
C MET A 17 -3.84 15.09 -10.41
N ASP A 18 -4.85 15.77 -10.96
CA ASP A 18 -4.88 17.23 -11.08
C ASP A 18 -5.07 17.98 -9.75
N SER A 19 -5.47 17.28 -8.69
CA SER A 19 -5.71 17.88 -7.37
C SER A 19 -4.63 17.46 -6.38
N ASP A 20 -3.91 18.43 -5.81
CA ASP A 20 -2.83 18.21 -4.82
C ASP A 20 -3.29 17.38 -3.61
N LEU A 21 -4.52 17.65 -3.14
CA LEU A 21 -5.10 16.97 -1.98
C LEU A 21 -5.42 15.50 -2.30
N LEU A 22 -5.90 15.22 -3.52
CA LEU A 22 -6.22 13.88 -3.98
C LEU A 22 -4.95 13.08 -4.30
N SER A 23 -3.92 13.75 -4.86
CA SER A 23 -2.60 13.19 -5.07
C SER A 23 -1.96 12.73 -3.75
N LEU A 24 -1.95 13.59 -2.73
CA LEU A 24 -1.45 13.24 -1.39
C LEU A 24 -2.23 12.10 -0.75
N LEU A 25 -3.55 12.08 -0.91
CA LEU A 25 -4.41 11.04 -0.37
C LEU A 25 -4.15 9.68 -1.03
N VAL A 26 -4.00 9.64 -2.34
CA VAL A 26 -3.70 8.38 -3.06
C VAL A 26 -2.27 7.92 -2.84
N PHE A 27 -1.32 8.85 -2.72
CA PHE A 27 0.06 8.53 -2.35
C PHE A 27 0.12 7.89 -0.94
N SER A 28 -0.50 8.54 0.06
CA SER A 28 -0.53 8.03 1.44
C SER A 28 -1.32 6.72 1.55
N ALA A 29 -2.41 6.55 0.82
CA ALA A 29 -3.14 5.29 0.72
C ALA A 29 -2.28 4.16 0.11
N GLY A 30 -1.49 4.45 -0.93
CA GLY A 30 -0.55 3.51 -1.54
C GLY A 30 0.53 3.03 -0.57
N VAL A 31 1.08 3.94 0.24
CA VAL A 31 2.05 3.62 1.30
C VAL A 31 1.42 2.73 2.38
N LEU A 32 0.22 3.08 2.86
CA LEU A 32 -0.51 2.31 3.87
C LEU A 32 -0.88 0.91 3.37
N LEU A 33 -1.32 0.78 2.12
CA LEU A 33 -1.63 -0.51 1.49
C LEU A 33 -0.39 -1.40 1.38
N ASN A 34 0.77 -0.82 1.03
CA ASN A 34 2.03 -1.55 1.01
C ASN A 34 2.46 -2.00 2.41
N ALA A 35 2.37 -1.12 3.41
CA ALA A 35 2.65 -1.47 4.79
C ALA A 35 1.75 -2.61 5.29
N LEU A 36 0.45 -2.55 4.99
CA LEU A 36 -0.51 -3.60 5.31
C LEU A 36 -0.18 -4.93 4.59
N ALA A 37 0.22 -4.85 3.33
CA ALA A 37 0.58 -6.03 2.54
C ALA A 37 1.81 -6.77 3.10
N PHE A 38 2.73 -6.08 3.77
CA PHE A 38 3.84 -6.71 4.50
C PHE A 38 3.47 -7.12 5.93
N PHE A 39 2.58 -6.37 6.57
CA PHE A 39 2.13 -6.66 7.94
C PHE A 39 1.33 -7.97 8.03
N ILE A 40 0.42 -8.23 7.08
CA ILE A 40 -0.43 -9.43 7.11
C ILE A 40 0.38 -10.75 7.04
N PRO A 41 1.32 -10.93 6.08
CA PRO A 41 2.19 -12.10 6.05
C PRO A 41 3.10 -12.19 7.27
N TRP A 42 3.61 -11.06 7.76
CA TRP A 42 4.44 -11.02 8.97
C TRP A 42 3.68 -11.52 10.21
N GLN A 43 2.41 -11.14 10.36
CA GLN A 43 1.54 -11.66 11.42
C GLN A 43 1.27 -13.16 11.27
N LEU A 44 1.00 -13.63 10.04
CA LEU A 44 0.72 -15.05 9.78
C LEU A 44 1.94 -15.95 9.98
N VAL A 45 3.13 -15.52 9.53
CA VAL A 45 4.39 -16.26 9.67
C VAL A 45 4.94 -16.15 11.10
N GLY A 46 4.79 -15.00 11.75
CA GLY A 46 5.26 -14.76 13.13
C GLY A 46 4.56 -15.63 14.18
N HIS A 47 3.31 -16.05 13.92
CA HIS A 47 2.59 -16.99 14.79
C HIS A 47 2.98 -18.47 14.59
N SER A 48 3.70 -18.81 13.51
CA SER A 48 4.16 -20.17 13.21
C SER A 48 5.56 -20.46 13.79
N ARG A 49 5.83 -19.95 15.00
CA ARG A 49 6.88 -20.50 15.88
C ARG A 49 6.20 -21.19 17.05
N LYS A 50 5.66 -22.37 16.80
CA LYS A 50 5.41 -23.40 17.80
C LYS A 50 5.99 -24.69 17.28
#